data_AF-A0A9D8IJF5-F1
#
_entry.id   AF-A0A9D8IJF5-F1
#
_cell.length_a   1.000
_cell.length_b   1.000
_cell.length_c   1.000
_cell.angle_alpha   90.00
_cell.angle_beta   90.00
_cell.angle_gamma   90.00
#
_symmetry.space_group_name_H-M   'P 1'
#
loop_
_entity.id
_entity.type
_entity.pdbx_description
1 polymer ?
#
loop_
_entity_poly.entity_id
_entity_poly.type
_entity_poly.pdbx_seq_one_letter_code
_entity_poly.pdbx_strand_id
1 'polypeptide(L)'
;MTALAGFFNLGPMEMIILLVVGVMIFGRRLPEVGRYLGKGIVEFKKGIKGIEDEMEPSITRVESQPTESPRPPQKVAATAPRFDDSPAPKA
;
A
#
# COMPACT_ATOMS: atom_id res chain seq x y z
N MET A 1 23.49 -33.40 23.26
CA MET A 1 23.55 -32.12 24.01
C MET A 1 23.58 -30.90 23.07
N THR A 2 22.97 -31.00 21.88
CA THR A 2 22.90 -29.93 20.85
C THR A 2 21.60 -29.14 20.90
N ALA A 3 20.65 -29.52 21.78
CA ALA A 3 19.31 -28.93 21.86
C ALA A 3 19.29 -27.44 22.28
N LEU A 4 20.37 -26.93 22.89
CA LEU A 4 20.42 -25.55 23.39
C LEU A 4 21.07 -24.56 22.40
N ALA A 5 21.86 -25.04 21.44
CA ALA A 5 22.59 -24.20 20.49
C ALA A 5 21.78 -23.82 19.23
N GLY A 6 20.67 -24.52 18.96
CA GLY A 6 19.79 -24.23 17.82
C GLY A 6 18.84 -23.04 18.05
N PHE A 7 18.66 -22.58 19.29
CA PHE A 7 17.65 -21.57 19.60
C PHE A 7 18.00 -20.16 19.08
N PHE A 8 19.28 -19.87 18.84
CA PHE A 8 19.74 -18.61 18.24
C PHE A 8 19.93 -18.68 16.72
N ASN A 9 19.79 -19.87 16.12
CA ASN A 9 19.81 -20.08 14.67
C ASN A 9 18.41 -20.50 14.22
N LEU A 10 17.39 -19.70 14.55
CA LEU A 10 16.03 -19.87 14.03
C LEU A 10 16.03 -19.60 12.52
N GLY A 11 16.43 -20.61 11.76
CA GLY A 11 16.37 -20.59 10.32
C GLY A 11 14.94 -20.83 9.82
N PRO A 12 14.73 -20.69 8.49
CA PRO A 12 13.46 -20.99 7.86
C PRO A 12 12.98 -22.42 8.13
N MET A 13 13.90 -23.38 8.30
CA MET A 13 13.57 -24.78 8.58
C MET A 13 12.99 -24.96 9.98
N GLU A 14 13.56 -24.33 11.00
CA GLU A 14 13.06 -24.34 12.37
C GLU A 14 11.67 -23.70 12.44
N MET A 15 11.45 -22.59 11.72
CA MET A 15 10.13 -21.95 11.62
C MET A 15 9.07 -22.88 11.03
N ILE A 16 9.41 -23.65 9.99
CA ILE A 16 8.49 -24.64 9.40
C ILE A 16 8.13 -25.73 10.41
N ILE A 17 9.11 -26.26 11.16
CA ILE A 17 8.88 -27.28 12.18
C ILE A 17 7.92 -26.76 13.27
N LEU A 18 8.14 -25.53 13.75
CA LEU A 18 7.24 -24.89 14.71
C LEU A 18 5.83 -24.70 14.13
N LEU A 19 5.72 -24.30 12.86
CA LEU A 19 4.44 -24.15 12.19
C LEU A 19 3.70 -25.49 12.11
N VAL A 20 4.39 -26.59 11.76
CA VAL A 20 3.81 -27.93 11.71
C VAL A 20 3.32 -28.37 13.09
N VAL A 21 4.09 -28.15 14.15
CA VAL A 21 3.66 -28.45 15.53
C VAL A 21 2.45 -27.60 15.91
N GLY A 22 2.46 -26.31 15.59
CA GLY A 22 1.31 -25.42 15.80
C GLY A 22 0.06 -25.90 15.06
N VAL A 23 0.20 -26.33 13.80
CA VAL A 23 -0.91 -26.89 13.02
C VAL A 23 -1.36 -28.24 13.58
N MET A 24 -0.49 -29.05 14.19
CA MET A 24 -0.93 -30.28 14.87
C MET A 24 -1.78 -29.98 16.11
N ILE A 25 -1.43 -28.97 16.89
CA ILE A 25 -2.14 -28.59 18.11
C ILE A 25 -3.48 -27.91 17.78
N PHE A 26 -3.46 -26.94 16.86
CA PHE A 26 -4.63 -26.10 16.55
C PHE A 26 -5.46 -26.63 15.36
N GLY A 27 -4.86 -27.43 14.48
CA GLY A 27 -5.51 -28.02 13.31
C GLY A 27 -6.19 -26.97 12.43
N ARG A 28 -7.46 -27.24 12.11
CA ARG A 28 -8.32 -26.35 11.30
C ARG A 28 -8.66 -25.03 12.00
N ARG A 29 -8.41 -24.90 13.31
CA ARG A 29 -8.70 -23.67 14.07
C ARG A 29 -7.59 -22.62 13.92
N LEU A 30 -6.39 -23.00 13.49
CA LEU A 30 -5.27 -22.07 13.30
C LEU A 30 -5.60 -20.88 12.37
N PRO A 31 -6.18 -21.07 11.17
CA PRO A 31 -6.58 -19.94 10.31
C PRO A 31 -7.71 -19.11 10.92
N GLU A 32 -8.60 -19.73 11.70
CA GLU A 32 -9.70 -19.05 12.37
C GLU A 32 -9.18 -18.12 13.48
N VAL A 33 -8.29 -18.63 14.34
CA VAL A 33 -7.57 -17.85 15.37
C VAL A 33 -6.75 -16.72 14.73
N GLY A 34 -6.03 -17.00 13.65
CA GLY A 34 -5.27 -15.98 12.91
C GLY A 34 -6.17 -14.87 12.35
N ARG A 35 -7.36 -15.20 11.85
CA ARG A 35 -8.35 -14.21 11.38
C ARG A 35 -8.88 -13.35 12.52
N TYR A 36 -9.18 -13.93 13.68
CA TYR A 36 -9.64 -13.17 14.84
C TYR A 36 -8.53 -12.25 15.38
N LEU A 37 -7.31 -12.77 15.54
CA LEU A 37 -6.16 -11.99 15.98
C LEU A 37 -5.83 -10.86 14.99
N GLY A 38 -5.85 -11.16 13.69
CA GLY A 38 -5.59 -10.19 12.62
C GLY A 38 -6.60 -9.04 12.63
N LYS A 39 -7.89 -9.32 12.80
CA LYS A 39 -8.91 -8.28 12.97
C LYS A 39 -8.63 -7.40 14.18
N GLY A 40 -8.30 -8.00 15.33
CA GLY A 40 -7.95 -7.27 16.55
C GLY A 40 -6.74 -6.35 16.35
N ILE A 41 -5.68 -6.82 15.69
CA ILE A 41 -4.49 -6.01 15.38
C ILE A 41 -4.84 -4.84 14.45
N VAL A 42 -5.67 -5.07 13.42
CA VAL A 42 -6.09 -4.01 12.48
C VAL A 42 -6.90 -2.94 13.19
N GLU A 43 -7.87 -3.32 14.01
CA GLU A 43 -8.69 -2.37 14.79
C GLU A 43 -7.86 -1.63 15.84
N PHE A 44 -6.96 -2.33 16.53
CA PHE A 44 -6.03 -1.73 17.48
C PHE A 44 -5.12 -0.68 16.81
N LYS A 45 -4.56 -1.00 15.64
CA LYS A 45 -3.74 -0.04 14.87
C LYS A 45 -4.53 1.17 14.40
N LYS A 46 -5.80 0.99 14.03
CA LYS A 46 -6.70 2.10 13.67
C LYS A 46 -7.00 3.00 14.88
N GLY A 47 -7.24 2.40 16.03
CA GLY A 47 -7.46 3.12 17.29
C GLY A 47 -6.25 3.97 17.68
N ILE A 48 -5.04 3.39 17.67
CA ILE A 48 -3.81 4.15 17.97
C ILE A 48 -3.62 5.30 16.99
N LYS A 49 -3.80 5.05 15.69
CA LYS A 49 -3.63 6.10 14.66
C LYS A 49 -4.64 7.24 14.82
N GLY A 50 -5.90 6.93 15.16
CA GLY A 50 -6.91 7.96 15.41
C GLY A 50 -6.54 8.86 16.59
N ILE A 51 -5.93 8.30 17.64
CA ILE A 51 -5.47 9.06 18.81
C ILE A 51 -4.27 9.95 18.45
N GLU A 52 -3.34 9.45 17.63
CA GLU A 52 -2.19 10.23 17.13
C GLU A 52 -2.64 11.40 16.25
N ASP A 53 -3.61 11.17 15.36
CA ASP A 53 -4.23 12.20 14.51
C ASP A 53 -5.03 13.26 15.32
N GLU A 54 -5.56 12.90 16.51
CA GLU A 54 -6.26 13.83 17.42
C GLU A 54 -5.31 14.65 18.31
N MET A 55 -4.08 14.17 18.54
CA MET A 55 -3.07 14.85 19.36
C MET A 55 -2.13 15.75 18.54
N GLU A 56 -2.12 15.63 17.21
CA GLU A 56 -1.39 16.55 16.35
C GLU A 56 -2.24 17.81 16.09
N PRO A 57 -1.79 19.03 16.47
CA PRO A 57 -2.50 20.24 16.09
C PRO A 57 -2.52 20.31 14.57
N SER A 58 -3.71 20.41 14.01
CA SER A 58 -4.05 20.42 12.58
C SER A 58 -3.27 21.46 11.76
N ILE A 59 -2.00 21.20 11.49
CA ILE A 59 -1.12 21.92 10.56
C ILE A 59 -0.24 20.85 9.90
N THR A 60 -0.80 20.15 8.92
CA THR A 60 -0.16 19.51 7.74
C THR A 60 -1.04 18.36 7.26
N ARG A 61 -2.21 18.70 6.71
CA ARG A 61 -2.93 17.82 5.77
C ARG A 61 -3.06 18.52 4.43
N VAL A 62 -1.91 18.85 3.85
CA VAL A 62 -1.76 19.15 2.43
C VAL A 62 -0.69 18.21 1.89
N GLU A 63 -0.98 16.90 1.82
CA GLU A 63 -0.24 15.96 0.98
C GLU A 63 -0.97 14.61 0.96
N SER A 64 -1.94 14.46 0.06
CA SER A 64 -2.36 13.18 -0.58
C SER A 64 -3.72 13.36 -1.27
N GLN A 65 -3.81 14.34 -2.17
CA GLN A 65 -4.64 14.11 -3.35
C GLN A 65 -3.90 13.07 -4.20
N PRO A 66 -4.59 12.00 -4.65
CA PRO A 66 -4.00 11.05 -5.58
C PRO A 66 -3.41 11.80 -6.76
N THR A 67 -2.15 11.52 -7.07
CA THR A 67 -1.50 11.90 -8.32
C THR A 67 -2.46 11.65 -9.48
N GLU A 68 -3.08 12.72 -9.97
CA GLU A 68 -3.66 12.76 -11.30
C GLU A 68 -2.47 12.51 -12.24
N SER A 69 -2.36 11.25 -12.68
CA SER A 69 -1.42 10.86 -13.73
C SER A 69 -1.56 11.88 -14.85
N PRO A 70 -0.47 12.51 -15.33
CA PRO A 70 -0.54 13.47 -16.42
C PRO A 70 -1.27 12.79 -17.56
N ARG A 71 -2.45 13.32 -17.91
CA ARG A 71 -3.24 12.80 -19.02
C ARG A 71 -2.30 12.73 -20.23
N PRO A 72 -2.20 11.59 -20.94
CA PRO A 72 -1.44 11.54 -22.17
C PRO A 72 -1.92 12.69 -23.08
N PRO A 73 -0.99 13.43 -23.72
CA PRO A 73 -1.31 14.64 -24.44
C PRO A 73 -2.47 14.36 -25.39
N GLN A 74 -3.57 15.05 -25.10
CA GLN A 74 -4.79 15.08 -25.89
C GLN A 74 -4.36 15.19 -27.35
N LYS A 75 -4.65 14.14 -28.13
CA LYS A 75 -4.45 14.12 -29.58
C LYS A 75 -5.19 15.32 -30.14
N VAL A 76 -4.48 16.44 -30.31
CA VAL A 76 -4.99 17.63 -30.98
C VAL A 76 -5.23 17.17 -32.40
N ALA A 77 -6.49 16.84 -32.68
CA ALA A 77 -6.97 16.63 -34.02
C ALA A 77 -6.51 17.83 -34.85
N ALA A 78 -5.79 17.53 -35.92
CA ALA A 78 -5.21 18.50 -36.83
C ALA A 78 -6.26 19.55 -37.21
N THR A 79 -6.18 20.72 -36.58
CA THR A 79 -6.82 21.92 -37.11
C THR A 79 -5.66 22.70 -37.71
N ALA A 80 -5.42 22.44 -38.99
CA ALA A 80 -4.39 23.08 -39.77
C ALA A 80 -4.48 24.61 -39.60
N PRO A 81 -3.34 25.32 -39.48
CA PRO A 81 -3.35 26.77 -39.46
C PRO A 81 -3.80 27.23 -40.85
N ARG A 82 -4.98 27.85 -40.95
CA ARG A 82 -5.31 28.65 -42.14
C ARG A 82 -4.43 29.89 -42.08
N PHE A 83 -3.32 29.85 -42.81
CA PHE A 83 -2.55 31.04 -43.12
C PHE A 83 -3.39 31.92 -44.06
N ASP A 84 -3.70 33.12 -43.58
CA ASP A 84 -4.21 34.22 -44.38
C ASP A 84 -3.15 34.63 -45.42
N ASP A 85 -3.27 34.11 -46.63
CA ASP A 85 -2.56 34.62 -47.80
C ASP A 85 -3.29 35.87 -48.32
N SER A 86 -2.93 37.04 -47.76
CA SER A 86 -3.21 38.33 -48.39
C SER A 86 -1.95 38.87 -49.07
N PRO A 87 -1.88 38.80 -50.42
CA PRO A 87 -1.12 39.76 -51.21
C PRO A 87 -2.05 40.41 -52.25
N ALA A 88 -2.53 41.64 -51.98
CA ALA A 88 -2.07 42.87 -52.61
C ALA A 88 -2.90 43.27 -53.87
N PRO A 89 -2.76 44.49 -54.41
CA PRO A 89 -3.88 45.41 -54.66
C PRO A 89 -4.39 45.37 -56.10
N LYS A 90 -5.64 45.82 -56.29
CA LYS A 90 -6.22 46.06 -57.61
C LYS A 90 -5.69 47.38 -58.19
N ALA A 91 -5.12 47.30 -59.38
CA ALA A 91 -4.99 48.40 -60.34
C ALA A 91 -5.51 47.89 -61.69
#